data_AF-A0AAF0EKZ4-F1
#
_entry.id   AF-A0AAF0EKZ4-F1
#
_cell.length_a   1.000
_cell.length_b   1.000
_cell.length_c   1.000
_cell.angle_alpha   90.00
_cell.angle_beta   90.00
_cell.angle_gamma   90.00
#
_symmetry.space_group_name_H-M   'P 1'
#
loop_
_entity.id
_entity.type
_entity.pdbx_description
1 polymer ?
#
loop_
_entity_poly.entity_id
_entity_poly.type
_entity_poly.pdbx_seq_one_letter_code
_entity_poly.pdbx_strand_id
1 'polypeptide(L)'
;MALRNYVQRRNHKERGQLAHRKHLGLLEKHKDYVQRARDHHAKRDKLQRLRQKAADKNQDEFYLGMVGKKTEKGVHVESRGNKALDNDVVMLLKTQDAGYLRKQIISEKKKLQALTEEIAPRVPGIRLEYLERKPKYVTALQRAHLLGTIGETESSEHQEQQRLQGFGKKTVWVDNVSESTYGLLIPVKSVAAKMKKKSKAPTELTPADKVGEVRTIYSPQRQLGLKIRELAFRQHRLDALTEAANKLDVVRTLMRTRGSHAVPKKVVQQMKDDVAKKGARITSSGLVVTMDTDEEGILSSKKQYKWSNERKK
;
A
#
# COMPACT_ATOMS: atom_id res chain seq x y z
N MET A 1 34.31 -68.22 2.66
CA MET A 1 35.22 -67.15 3.13
C MET A 1 35.00 -66.88 4.62
N ALA A 2 35.66 -67.62 5.52
CA ALA A 2 35.29 -67.71 6.94
C ALA A 2 36.00 -66.73 7.92
N LEU A 3 36.98 -65.92 7.48
CA LEU A 3 37.72 -64.98 8.34
C LEU A 3 37.53 -63.49 7.97
N ARG A 4 36.56 -63.18 7.11
CA ARG A 4 36.34 -61.81 6.59
C ARG A 4 35.70 -60.87 7.61
N ASN A 5 35.07 -61.42 8.66
CA ASN A 5 34.36 -60.69 9.71
C ASN A 5 35.19 -60.51 11.00
N TYR A 6 36.30 -61.25 11.15
CA TYR A 6 37.14 -61.23 12.38
C TYR A 6 38.18 -60.09 12.37
N VAL A 7 38.57 -59.59 11.20
CA VAL A 7 39.50 -58.46 11.04
C VAL A 7 38.74 -57.23 10.53
N GLN A 8 38.64 -56.20 11.37
CA GLN A 8 37.94 -54.96 11.01
C GLN A 8 38.71 -54.19 9.93
N ARG A 9 38.06 -53.92 8.80
CA ARG A 9 38.65 -53.09 7.73
C ARG A 9 38.47 -51.61 8.02
N ARG A 10 39.48 -50.80 7.68
CA ARG A 10 39.40 -49.35 7.83
C ARG A 10 38.37 -48.77 6.85
N ASN A 11 37.46 -47.94 7.37
CA ASN A 11 36.56 -47.17 6.54
C ASN A 11 37.31 -45.95 5.94
N HIS A 12 37.31 -45.82 4.62
CA HIS A 12 37.91 -44.68 3.93
C HIS A 12 36.86 -43.57 3.75
N LYS A 13 37.11 -42.39 4.35
CA LYS A 13 36.22 -41.23 4.26
C LYS A 13 36.47 -40.44 2.97
N GLU A 14 35.42 -39.89 2.39
CA GLU A 14 35.50 -39.03 1.22
C GLU A 14 35.99 -37.62 1.57
N ARG A 15 36.71 -36.97 0.64
CA ARG A 15 37.21 -35.60 0.80
C ARG A 15 36.17 -34.58 0.34
N GLY A 16 36.09 -33.44 1.04
CA GLY A 16 35.27 -32.29 0.65
C GLY A 16 35.82 -31.48 -0.53
N GLN A 17 35.07 -30.43 -0.92
CA GLN A 17 35.49 -29.44 -1.92
C GLN A 17 36.61 -28.53 -1.35
N LEU A 18 37.50 -28.03 -2.23
CA LEU A 18 38.56 -27.10 -1.82
C LEU A 18 37.95 -25.77 -1.34
N ALA A 19 38.55 -25.17 -0.31
CA ALA A 19 38.00 -23.99 0.37
C ALA A 19 37.73 -22.81 -0.58
N HIS A 20 38.66 -22.50 -1.50
CA HIS A 20 38.48 -21.42 -2.48
C HIS A 20 37.40 -21.71 -3.53
N ARG A 21 37.11 -22.99 -3.78
CA ARG A 21 36.08 -23.45 -4.74
C ARG A 21 34.75 -23.81 -4.09
N LYS A 22 34.60 -23.56 -2.79
CA LYS A 22 33.34 -23.85 -2.07
C LYS A 22 32.14 -23.12 -2.65
N HIS A 23 32.34 -21.96 -3.29
CA HIS A 23 31.30 -21.21 -3.99
C HIS A 23 30.67 -21.96 -5.17
N LEU A 24 31.36 -22.95 -5.76
CA LEU A 24 30.83 -23.79 -6.86
C LEU A 24 29.92 -24.93 -6.34
N GLY A 25 29.74 -25.04 -5.03
CA GLY A 25 28.96 -26.10 -4.41
C GLY A 25 29.76 -27.37 -4.11
N LEU A 26 29.04 -28.49 -3.99
CA LEU A 26 29.61 -29.79 -3.61
C LEU A 26 30.53 -30.33 -4.71
N LEU A 27 31.66 -30.91 -4.32
CA LEU A 27 32.54 -31.61 -5.25
C LEU A 27 31.95 -32.99 -5.56
N GLU A 28 31.32 -33.11 -6.72
CA GLU A 28 30.73 -34.35 -7.19
C GLU A 28 31.74 -35.50 -7.24
N LYS A 29 31.32 -36.67 -6.78
CA LYS A 29 32.10 -37.91 -6.83
C LYS A 29 31.52 -38.87 -7.85
N HIS A 30 32.19 -40.01 -8.04
CA HIS A 30 31.75 -41.02 -9.00
C HIS A 30 30.30 -41.48 -8.76
N LYS A 31 29.88 -41.62 -7.49
CA LYS A 31 28.50 -41.96 -7.13
C LYS A 31 27.49 -40.93 -7.66
N ASP A 32 27.79 -39.64 -7.48
CA ASP A 32 26.93 -38.53 -7.94
C ASP A 32 26.91 -38.46 -9.47
N TYR A 33 28.07 -38.64 -10.11
CA TYR A 33 28.19 -38.73 -11.56
C TYR A 33 27.32 -39.85 -12.13
N VAL A 34 27.37 -41.06 -11.55
CA VAL A 34 26.56 -42.19 -12.01
C VAL A 34 25.07 -41.89 -11.88
N GLN A 35 24.63 -41.24 -10.78
CA GLN A 35 23.22 -40.83 -10.62
C GLN A 35 22.81 -39.80 -11.67
N ARG A 36 23.65 -38.77 -11.89
CA ARG A 36 23.40 -37.74 -12.91
C ARG A 36 23.37 -38.31 -14.32
N ALA A 37 24.30 -39.20 -14.67
CA ALA A 37 24.36 -39.84 -15.98
C ALA A 37 23.12 -40.71 -16.23
N ARG A 38 22.69 -41.48 -15.22
CA ARG A 38 21.45 -42.28 -15.30
C ARG A 38 20.21 -41.40 -15.51
N ASP A 39 20.06 -40.31 -14.76
CA ASP A 39 18.95 -39.37 -14.93
C ASP A 39 18.97 -38.70 -16.31
N HIS A 40 20.15 -38.27 -16.78
CA HIS A 40 20.31 -37.69 -18.11
C HIS A 40 19.93 -38.66 -19.22
N HIS A 41 20.41 -39.92 -19.15
CA HIS A 41 20.03 -40.94 -20.12
C HIS A 41 18.53 -41.26 -20.06
N ALA A 42 17.93 -41.38 -18.88
CA ALA A 42 16.50 -41.60 -18.74
C ALA A 42 15.66 -40.47 -19.37
N LYS A 43 16.06 -39.21 -19.17
CA LYS A 43 15.41 -38.04 -19.79
C LYS A 43 15.59 -38.02 -21.31
N ARG A 44 16.80 -38.29 -21.79
CA ARG A 44 17.12 -38.36 -23.23
C ARG A 44 16.28 -39.44 -23.91
N ASP A 45 16.23 -40.63 -23.35
CA ASP A 45 15.51 -41.76 -23.91
C ASP A 45 14.00 -41.50 -23.88
N LYS A 46 13.48 -40.85 -22.83
CA LYS A 46 12.08 -40.38 -22.77
C LYS A 46 11.77 -39.37 -23.87
N LEU A 47 12.64 -38.37 -24.09
CA LEU A 47 12.47 -37.38 -25.15
C LEU A 47 12.53 -38.03 -26.54
N GLN A 48 13.41 -39.00 -26.76
CA GLN A 48 13.49 -39.74 -28.01
C GLN A 48 12.18 -40.49 -28.30
N ARG A 49 11.62 -41.18 -27.31
CA ARG A 49 10.31 -41.84 -27.43
C ARG A 49 9.18 -40.85 -27.74
N LEU A 50 9.18 -39.68 -27.09
CA LEU A 50 8.19 -38.63 -27.36
C LEU A 50 8.32 -38.06 -28.79
N ARG A 51 9.55 -37.89 -29.30
CA ARG A 51 9.79 -37.46 -30.68
C ARG A 51 9.30 -38.48 -31.69
N GLN A 52 9.59 -39.77 -31.45
CA GLN A 52 9.10 -40.85 -32.31
C GLN A 52 7.57 -40.89 -32.33
N LYS A 53 6.92 -40.85 -31.16
CA LYS A 53 5.45 -40.77 -31.07
C LYS A 53 4.86 -39.55 -31.79
N ALA A 54 5.55 -38.41 -31.75
CA ALA A 54 5.11 -37.21 -32.46
C ALA A 54 5.29 -37.33 -33.98
N ALA A 55 6.33 -38.02 -34.45
CA ALA A 55 6.58 -38.28 -35.87
C ALA A 55 5.59 -39.31 -36.45
N ASP A 56 5.28 -40.36 -35.68
CA ASP A 56 4.36 -41.43 -36.08
C ASP A 56 2.87 -41.06 -35.88
N LYS A 57 2.57 -39.79 -35.57
CA LYS A 57 1.20 -39.33 -35.27
C LYS A 57 0.33 -39.33 -36.53
N ASN A 58 -0.82 -40.00 -36.45
CA ASN A 58 -1.87 -39.89 -37.47
C ASN A 58 -2.54 -38.51 -37.39
N GLN A 59 -2.62 -37.78 -38.52
CA GLN A 59 -3.21 -36.43 -38.54
C GLN A 59 -4.73 -36.44 -38.37
N ASP A 60 -5.38 -37.55 -38.74
CA ASP A 60 -6.84 -37.70 -38.69
C ASP A 60 -7.32 -38.45 -37.43
N GLU A 61 -6.46 -38.60 -36.41
CA GLU A 61 -6.83 -39.28 -35.18
C GLU A 61 -7.92 -38.51 -34.41
N PHE A 62 -8.95 -39.23 -33.95
CA PHE A 62 -10.02 -38.67 -33.12
C PHE A 62 -10.24 -39.51 -31.87
N TYR A 63 -10.14 -38.87 -30.70
CA TYR A 63 -10.50 -39.44 -29.40
C TYR A 63 -11.67 -38.66 -28.79
N LEU A 64 -12.64 -39.32 -28.16
CA LEU A 64 -13.77 -38.64 -27.49
C LEU A 64 -13.29 -37.64 -26.42
N GLY A 65 -12.14 -37.92 -25.79
CA GLY A 65 -11.51 -37.01 -24.83
C GLY A 65 -10.98 -35.70 -25.43
N MET A 66 -10.95 -35.56 -26.76
CA MET A 66 -10.66 -34.27 -27.42
C MET A 66 -11.84 -33.29 -27.28
N VAL A 67 -13.06 -33.80 -27.08
CA VAL A 67 -14.26 -32.96 -26.90
C VAL A 67 -14.15 -32.19 -25.58
N GLY A 68 -14.24 -30.87 -25.64
CA GLY A 68 -14.16 -29.98 -24.48
C GLY A 68 -12.73 -29.69 -23.99
N LYS A 69 -11.70 -30.33 -24.55
CA LYS A 69 -10.30 -29.97 -24.33
C LYS A 69 -9.84 -28.99 -25.40
N LYS A 70 -8.91 -28.11 -25.01
CA LYS A 70 -8.34 -27.12 -25.92
C LYS A 70 -6.82 -27.16 -25.92
N THR A 71 -6.27 -26.73 -27.05
CA THR A 71 -4.84 -26.55 -27.27
C THR A 71 -4.62 -25.08 -27.64
N GLU A 72 -3.73 -24.40 -26.92
CA GLU A 72 -3.35 -23.01 -27.21
C GLU A 72 -1.90 -23.01 -27.67
N LYS A 73 -1.61 -22.47 -28.87
CA LYS A 73 -0.27 -22.48 -29.48
C LYS A 73 0.39 -23.88 -29.51
N GLY A 74 -0.42 -24.93 -29.69
CA GLY A 74 0.05 -26.32 -29.73
C GLY A 74 0.28 -26.97 -28.36
N VAL A 75 -0.01 -26.29 -27.24
CA VAL A 75 0.11 -26.85 -25.88
C VAL A 75 -1.29 -27.10 -25.31
N HIS A 76 -1.49 -28.29 -24.74
CA HIS A 76 -2.76 -28.63 -24.09
C HIS A 76 -2.99 -27.74 -22.86
N VAL A 77 -4.15 -27.08 -22.81
CA VAL A 77 -4.56 -26.25 -21.68
C VAL A 77 -5.75 -26.89 -20.97
N GLU A 78 -5.55 -27.22 -19.70
CA GLU A 78 -6.60 -27.72 -18.82
C GLU A 78 -7.27 -26.58 -18.05
N SER A 79 -8.56 -26.73 -17.73
CA SER A 79 -9.29 -25.75 -16.92
C SER A 79 -8.81 -25.82 -15.47
N ARG A 80 -8.56 -24.65 -14.86
CA ARG A 80 -8.22 -24.54 -13.43
C ARG A 80 -9.42 -24.74 -12.49
N GLY A 81 -10.61 -24.98 -13.04
CA GLY A 81 -11.85 -25.16 -12.27
C GLY A 81 -12.72 -23.91 -12.11
N ASN A 82 -12.25 -22.74 -12.56
CA ASN A 82 -13.06 -21.52 -12.57
C ASN A 82 -14.20 -21.66 -13.58
N LYS A 83 -15.44 -21.48 -13.12
CA LYS A 83 -16.65 -21.51 -13.96
C LYS A 83 -17.26 -20.12 -14.03
N ALA A 84 -17.89 -19.80 -15.17
CA ALA A 84 -18.74 -18.62 -15.24
C ALA A 84 -19.90 -18.81 -14.25
N LEU A 85 -20.11 -17.83 -13.38
CA LEU A 85 -21.21 -17.82 -12.43
C LEU A 85 -22.40 -17.07 -13.02
N ASP A 86 -23.61 -17.50 -12.66
CA ASP A 86 -24.82 -16.78 -13.01
C ASP A 86 -24.84 -15.39 -12.37
N ASN A 87 -25.41 -14.42 -13.09
CA ASN A 87 -25.41 -13.03 -12.63
C ASN A 87 -26.12 -12.86 -11.28
N ASP A 88 -27.15 -13.65 -11.00
CA ASP A 88 -27.89 -13.59 -9.73
C ASP A 88 -27.02 -14.04 -8.56
N VAL A 89 -26.21 -15.09 -8.76
CA VAL A 89 -25.23 -15.58 -7.78
C VAL A 89 -24.15 -14.52 -7.57
N VAL A 90 -23.64 -13.91 -8.64
CA VAL A 90 -22.64 -12.83 -8.54
C VAL A 90 -23.21 -11.61 -7.80
N MET A 91 -24.48 -11.25 -8.05
CA MET A 91 -25.17 -10.17 -7.33
C MET A 91 -25.31 -10.46 -5.84
N LEU A 92 -25.65 -11.69 -5.47
CA LEU A 92 -25.73 -12.12 -4.08
C LEU A 92 -24.35 -12.01 -3.38
N LEU A 93 -23.30 -12.55 -4.00
CA LEU A 93 -21.93 -12.49 -3.46
C LEU A 93 -21.47 -11.05 -3.27
N LYS A 94 -21.67 -10.20 -4.28
CA LYS A 94 -21.34 -8.77 -4.16
C LYS A 94 -22.17 -8.09 -3.07
N THR A 95 -23.43 -8.50 -2.86
CA THR A 95 -24.29 -7.99 -1.78
C THR A 95 -23.68 -8.27 -0.42
N GLN A 96 -23.25 -9.51 -0.18
CA GLN A 96 -22.54 -9.94 1.02
C GLN A 96 -21.25 -9.13 1.24
N ASP A 97 -20.47 -8.93 0.17
CA ASP A 97 -19.21 -8.17 0.23
C ASP A 97 -19.41 -6.71 0.67
N ALA A 98 -20.44 -5.97 0.20
CA ALA A 98 -20.67 -4.63 0.77
C ALA A 98 -21.11 -4.69 2.23
N GLY A 99 -21.88 -5.70 2.63
CA GLY A 99 -22.24 -5.88 4.03
C GLY A 99 -20.98 -5.98 4.90
N TYR A 100 -20.01 -6.78 4.44
CA TYR A 100 -18.71 -6.91 5.08
C TYR A 100 -17.91 -5.60 5.08
N LEU A 101 -17.80 -4.91 3.94
CA LEU A 101 -17.09 -3.63 3.85
C LEU A 101 -17.71 -2.56 4.77
N ARG A 102 -19.04 -2.45 4.81
CA ARG A 102 -19.74 -1.52 5.70
C ARG A 102 -19.44 -1.82 7.17
N LYS A 103 -19.49 -3.10 7.57
CA LYS A 103 -19.09 -3.54 8.91
C LYS A 103 -17.65 -3.14 9.22
N GLN A 104 -16.73 -3.34 8.27
CA GLN A 104 -15.33 -3.00 8.47
C GLN A 104 -15.11 -1.48 8.59
N ILE A 105 -15.78 -0.67 7.76
CA ILE A 105 -15.74 0.80 7.83
C ILE A 105 -16.22 1.28 9.20
N ILE A 106 -17.34 0.75 9.70
CA ILE A 106 -17.87 1.12 11.02
C ILE A 106 -16.88 0.75 12.12
N SER A 107 -16.28 -0.45 12.06
CA SER A 107 -15.26 -0.88 13.02
C SER A 107 -14.02 0.02 13.01
N GLU A 108 -13.51 0.37 11.81
CA GLU A 108 -12.34 1.25 11.70
C GLU A 108 -12.66 2.69 12.13
N LYS A 109 -13.85 3.22 11.84
CA LYS A 109 -14.28 4.54 12.34
C LYS A 109 -14.28 4.60 13.87
N LYS A 110 -14.83 3.57 14.54
CA LYS A 110 -14.81 3.48 16.01
C LYS A 110 -13.39 3.44 16.58
N LYS A 111 -12.49 2.66 15.97
CA LYS A 111 -11.08 2.59 16.38
C LYS A 111 -10.35 3.91 16.15
N LEU A 112 -10.67 4.61 15.06
CA LEU A 112 -10.12 5.93 14.76
C LEU A 112 -10.58 6.94 15.81
N GLN A 113 -11.88 6.97 16.15
CA GLN A 113 -12.44 7.84 17.19
C GLN A 113 -11.77 7.61 18.56
N ALA A 114 -11.69 6.35 19.00
CA ALA A 114 -11.01 6.02 20.26
C ALA A 114 -9.52 6.44 20.25
N LEU A 115 -8.83 6.26 19.13
CA LEU A 115 -7.42 6.69 18.99
C LEU A 115 -7.29 8.22 18.95
N THR A 116 -8.22 8.93 18.32
CA THR A 116 -8.22 10.40 18.31
C THR A 116 -8.47 10.97 19.71
N GLU A 117 -9.40 10.39 20.47
CA GLU A 117 -9.67 10.77 21.86
C GLU A 117 -8.46 10.52 22.75
N GLU A 118 -7.73 9.41 22.54
CA GLU A 118 -6.52 9.10 23.29
C GLU A 118 -5.34 10.05 22.95
N ILE A 119 -5.23 10.46 21.70
CA ILE A 119 -4.15 11.36 21.23
C ILE A 119 -4.44 12.81 21.64
N ALA A 120 -5.70 13.26 21.57
CA ALA A 120 -6.13 14.64 21.79
C ALA A 120 -5.51 15.34 23.02
N PRO A 121 -5.54 14.78 24.25
CA PRO A 121 -4.99 15.46 25.43
C PRO A 121 -3.45 15.55 25.42
N ARG A 122 -2.77 14.78 24.56
CA ARG A 122 -1.30 14.73 24.48
C ARG A 122 -0.72 15.60 23.37
N VAL A 123 -1.55 16.09 22.45
CA VAL A 123 -1.13 17.00 21.36
C VAL A 123 -0.65 18.35 21.91
N PRO A 124 -1.34 18.98 22.88
CA PRO A 124 -0.83 20.17 23.55
C PRO A 124 0.52 19.87 24.21
N GLY A 125 1.55 20.63 23.88
CA GLY A 125 2.89 20.50 24.46
C GLY A 125 3.90 19.74 23.60
N ILE A 126 3.55 19.27 22.40
CA ILE A 126 4.52 18.76 21.42
C ILE A 126 5.37 19.93 20.89
N ARG A 127 6.68 19.72 20.72
CA ARG A 127 7.57 20.72 20.09
C ARG A 127 7.25 20.85 18.60
N LEU A 128 7.09 22.06 18.09
CA LEU A 128 6.79 22.30 16.67
C LEU A 128 7.87 21.70 15.75
N GLU A 129 9.14 21.91 16.09
CA GLU A 129 10.30 21.35 15.37
C GLU A 129 10.22 19.82 15.17
N TYR A 130 9.68 19.07 16.14
CA TYR A 130 9.52 17.61 16.02
C TYR A 130 8.48 17.21 14.97
N LEU A 131 7.42 18.00 14.81
CA LEU A 131 6.38 17.77 13.81
C LEU A 131 6.82 18.22 12.41
N GLU A 132 7.58 19.30 12.31
CA GLU A 132 8.18 19.77 11.04
C GLU A 132 9.08 18.69 10.41
N ARG A 133 9.89 18.02 11.23
CA ARG A 133 10.69 16.86 10.78
C ARG A 133 9.84 15.68 10.27
N LYS A 134 8.53 15.65 10.56
CA LYS A 134 7.61 14.54 10.26
C LYS A 134 6.31 15.06 9.64
N PRO A 135 6.31 15.46 8.35
CA PRO A 135 5.14 16.06 7.70
C PRO A 135 3.91 15.14 7.68
N LYS A 136 4.11 13.81 7.57
CA LYS A 136 3.03 12.82 7.64
C LYS A 136 2.24 12.86 8.96
N TYR A 137 2.88 13.32 10.04
CA TYR A 137 2.23 13.44 11.35
C TYR A 137 1.35 14.68 11.39
N VAL A 138 1.85 15.78 10.83
CA VAL A 138 1.10 17.03 10.67
C VAL A 138 -0.16 16.79 9.85
N THR A 139 -0.05 16.14 8.69
CA THR A 139 -1.22 15.83 7.83
C THR A 139 -2.25 14.96 8.55
N ALA A 140 -1.79 13.99 9.34
CA ALA A 140 -2.67 13.07 10.06
C ALA A 140 -3.41 13.77 11.21
N LEU A 141 -2.72 14.64 11.96
CA LEU A 141 -3.30 15.45 13.03
C LEU A 141 -4.26 16.52 12.50
N GLN A 142 -3.91 17.20 11.40
CA GLN A 142 -4.79 18.17 10.72
C GLN A 142 -6.08 17.50 10.25
N ARG A 143 -5.96 16.32 9.62
CA ARG A 143 -7.12 15.54 9.17
C ARG A 143 -8.00 15.04 10.33
N ALA A 144 -7.42 14.83 11.50
CA ALA A 144 -8.14 14.50 12.71
C ALA A 144 -8.69 15.73 13.45
N HIS A 145 -8.53 16.94 12.90
CA HIS A 145 -8.89 18.21 13.53
C HIS A 145 -8.23 18.45 14.91
N LEU A 146 -7.08 17.82 15.15
CA LEU A 146 -6.29 18.00 16.37
C LEU A 146 -5.23 19.10 16.25
N LEU A 147 -5.07 19.63 15.05
CA LEU A 147 -4.17 20.73 14.71
C LEU A 147 -4.93 21.72 13.83
N GLY A 148 -4.78 23.02 14.12
CA GLY A 148 -5.44 24.08 13.35
C GLY A 148 -4.84 24.19 11.95
N THR A 149 -5.45 25.00 11.09
CA THR A 149 -4.79 25.47 9.88
C THR A 149 -3.56 26.24 10.33
N ILE A 150 -2.37 25.68 10.10
CA ILE A 150 -1.10 26.38 10.34
C ILE A 150 -1.01 27.43 9.24
N GLY A 151 -1.64 28.57 9.49
CA GLY A 151 -1.62 29.76 8.68
C GLY A 151 -1.63 30.94 9.63
N GLU A 152 -0.57 31.74 9.57
CA GLU A 152 -0.49 33.08 10.18
C GLU A 152 -0.33 33.14 11.70
N THR A 153 0.73 32.53 12.24
CA THR A 153 1.34 33.06 13.48
C THR A 153 2.71 33.60 13.16
N GLU A 154 2.82 34.91 13.34
CA GLU A 154 3.96 35.77 13.06
C GLU A 154 5.29 35.17 13.55
N SER A 155 6.29 35.29 12.67
CA SER A 155 7.68 34.93 12.89
C SER A 155 8.28 35.67 14.09
N SER A 156 8.13 35.12 15.30
CA SER A 156 8.84 35.58 16.50
C SER A 156 10.14 34.79 16.67
N GLU A 157 11.27 35.50 16.81
CA GLU A 157 12.69 35.08 16.72
C GLU A 157 13.18 34.04 17.78
N HIS A 158 12.27 33.36 18.47
CA HIS A 158 12.56 32.29 19.43
C HIS A 158 11.76 31.02 19.10
N GLN A 159 11.99 30.45 17.91
CA GLN A 159 11.21 29.31 17.40
C GLN A 159 11.63 27.95 17.97
N GLU A 160 12.90 27.78 18.40
CA GLU A 160 13.45 26.47 18.82
C GLU A 160 12.77 25.83 20.04
N GLN A 161 12.01 26.60 20.83
CA GLN A 161 11.36 26.11 22.05
C GLN A 161 9.83 26.24 22.05
N GLN A 162 9.22 26.61 20.92
CA GLN A 162 7.77 26.76 20.84
C GLN A 162 7.07 25.40 20.92
N ARG A 163 6.19 25.28 21.91
CA ARG A 163 5.33 24.11 22.14
C ARG A 163 3.94 24.42 21.64
N LEU A 164 3.29 23.42 21.04
CA LEU A 164 1.89 23.50 20.65
C LEU A 164 1.03 23.89 21.85
N GLN A 165 0.35 25.02 21.76
CA GLN A 165 -0.68 25.38 22.74
C GLN A 165 -1.91 24.49 22.53
N GLY A 166 -2.58 24.13 23.62
CA GLY A 166 -3.80 23.35 23.52
C GLY A 166 -4.96 24.18 22.96
N PHE A 167 -5.92 23.51 22.33
CA PHE A 167 -7.21 24.10 21.99
C PHE A 167 -7.99 24.35 23.28
N GLY A 168 -7.77 25.51 23.89
CA GLY A 168 -8.43 25.96 25.11
C GLY A 168 -7.67 27.11 25.74
N LYS A 169 -8.35 28.22 26.00
CA LYS A 169 -7.78 29.30 26.82
C LYS A 169 -7.70 28.76 28.25
N LYS A 170 -6.50 28.63 28.81
CA LYS A 170 -6.34 28.27 30.23
C LYS A 170 -6.88 29.44 31.07
N THR A 171 -8.08 29.31 31.61
CA THR A 171 -8.61 30.24 32.61
C THR A 171 -7.86 30.02 33.91
N VAL A 172 -7.10 31.04 34.32
CA VAL A 172 -6.43 31.07 35.62
C VAL A 172 -7.31 31.91 36.53
N TRP A 173 -7.85 31.29 37.58
CA TRP A 173 -8.54 32.01 38.64
C TRP A 173 -7.49 32.64 39.54
N VAL A 174 -7.68 33.90 39.88
CA VAL A 174 -6.73 34.69 40.67
C VAL A 174 -7.52 35.32 41.80
N ASP A 175 -7.01 35.24 43.03
CA ASP A 175 -7.73 35.67 44.23
C ASP A 175 -7.77 37.20 44.37
N ASN A 176 -6.78 37.92 43.82
CA ASN A 176 -6.73 39.39 43.82
C ASN A 176 -6.32 39.99 42.47
N VAL A 177 -6.85 41.18 42.14
CA VAL A 177 -6.58 41.89 40.86
C VAL A 177 -5.09 42.17 40.65
N SER A 178 -4.33 42.42 41.72
CA SER A 178 -2.88 42.65 41.66
C SER A 178 -2.09 41.42 41.19
N GLU A 179 -2.49 40.21 41.57
CA GLU A 179 -1.82 38.96 41.17
C GLU A 179 -1.96 38.66 39.67
N SER A 180 -3.03 39.16 39.02
CA SER A 180 -3.24 38.99 37.58
C SER A 180 -2.12 39.65 36.74
N THR A 181 -1.51 40.71 37.28
CA THR A 181 -0.44 41.47 36.63
C THR A 181 0.93 40.79 36.78
N TYR A 182 1.19 40.15 37.92
CA TYR A 182 2.46 39.46 38.18
C TYR A 182 2.58 38.11 37.44
N GLY A 183 1.47 37.40 37.21
CA GLY A 183 1.45 36.12 36.50
C GLY A 183 1.80 36.21 35.01
N LEU A 184 1.65 37.38 34.39
CA LEU A 184 1.94 37.63 32.97
C LEU A 184 3.37 38.13 32.71
N LEU A 185 4.03 38.73 33.71
CA LEU A 185 5.30 39.46 33.54
C LEU A 185 6.55 38.65 33.94
N ILE A 186 6.40 37.42 34.43
CA ILE A 186 7.54 36.55 34.72
C ILE A 186 7.62 35.47 33.63
N PRO A 187 8.47 35.64 32.60
CA PRO A 187 8.93 34.47 31.87
C PRO A 187 9.66 33.60 32.90
N VAL A 188 9.23 32.35 33.09
CA VAL A 188 9.96 31.35 33.88
C VAL A 188 11.22 30.94 33.09
N LYS A 189 12.09 31.91 32.81
CA LYS A 189 13.46 31.70 32.36
C LYS A 189 14.28 31.50 33.63
N SER A 190 14.79 30.27 33.77
CA SER A 190 15.97 29.89 34.56
C SER A 190 15.98 30.21 36.06
N VAL A 191 15.49 29.27 36.88
CA VAL A 191 16.05 29.08 38.24
C VAL A 191 17.31 28.19 38.20
N ALA A 192 17.65 27.60 37.05
CA ALA A 192 18.85 26.76 36.89
C ALA A 192 20.17 27.52 36.65
N ALA A 193 20.14 28.85 36.49
CA ALA A 193 21.32 29.62 36.02
C ALA A 193 22.20 30.24 37.13
N LYS A 194 22.01 29.88 38.41
CA LYS A 194 22.80 30.45 39.52
C LYS A 194 23.46 29.40 40.42
N MET A 195 24.07 28.38 39.82
CA MET A 195 25.12 27.59 40.48
C MET A 195 26.25 27.25 39.50
N LYS A 196 26.96 28.27 39.00
CA LYS A 196 28.33 28.06 38.45
C LYS A 196 29.34 28.15 39.60
N LYS A 197 29.60 27.01 40.26
CA LYS A 197 30.87 26.79 40.97
C LYS A 197 31.77 25.94 40.05
N LYS A 198 32.93 26.51 39.72
CA LYS A 198 34.13 25.97 39.07
C LYS A 198 34.07 24.50 38.61
N SER A 199 34.03 24.26 37.30
CA SER A 199 34.36 22.97 36.70
C SER A 199 35.82 22.92 36.27
N LYS A 200 36.56 21.93 36.78
CA LYS A 200 37.86 21.44 36.28
C LYS A 200 37.71 20.91 34.83
N ALA A 201 38.86 20.77 34.16
CA ALA A 201 39.09 20.25 32.80
C ALA A 201 38.31 18.96 32.44
N PRO A 202 38.12 18.62 31.14
CA PRO A 202 37.17 17.61 30.72
C PRO A 202 37.72 16.21 31.03
N THR A 203 37.08 15.51 31.95
CA THR A 203 37.28 14.08 32.13
C THR A 203 36.64 13.37 30.95
N GLU A 204 37.42 12.59 30.20
CA GLU A 204 36.91 11.74 29.13
C GLU A 204 35.84 10.79 29.69
N LEU A 205 34.65 10.84 29.08
CA LEU A 205 33.52 10.02 29.45
C LEU A 205 33.89 8.54 29.30
N THR A 206 33.79 7.79 30.39
CA THR A 206 34.03 6.34 30.38
C THR A 206 33.04 5.66 29.44
N PRO A 207 33.34 4.48 28.86
CA PRO A 207 32.38 3.77 28.01
C PRO A 207 31.02 3.55 28.66
N ALA A 208 30.92 3.56 30.00
CA ALA A 208 29.66 3.49 30.74
C ALA A 208 28.80 4.77 30.65
N ASP A 209 29.40 5.95 30.49
CA ASP A 209 28.66 7.21 30.31
C ASP A 209 28.10 7.33 28.88
N LYS A 210 28.77 6.73 27.89
CA LYS A 210 28.21 6.52 26.54
C LYS A 210 27.11 5.46 26.51
N VAL A 211 27.08 4.59 27.53
CA VAL A 211 26.00 3.62 27.76
C VAL A 211 24.83 4.27 28.55
N GLY A 212 24.95 5.53 28.98
CA GLY A 212 23.83 6.33 29.52
C GLY A 212 22.72 6.66 28.51
N GLU A 213 22.94 6.39 27.22
CA GLU A 213 21.88 6.22 26.21
C GLU A 213 21.33 4.78 26.20
N VAL A 214 21.18 4.16 27.38
CA VAL A 214 20.22 3.06 27.54
C VAL A 214 18.86 3.66 27.27
N ARG A 215 18.49 3.62 25.99
CA ARG A 215 17.16 3.66 25.42
C ARG A 215 16.10 3.48 26.50
N THR A 216 15.66 4.58 27.11
CA THR A 216 14.43 4.56 27.88
C THR A 216 13.37 4.14 26.85
N ILE A 217 12.89 2.91 27.00
CA ILE A 217 11.91 2.30 26.10
C ILE A 217 10.59 3.13 26.12
N TYR A 218 10.48 4.05 27.09
CA TYR A 218 9.39 4.97 27.31
C TYR A 218 9.87 6.42 27.37
N SER A 219 10.12 7.03 26.20
CA SER A 219 9.95 8.49 26.11
C SER A 219 8.48 8.77 25.74
N PRO A 220 7.77 9.64 26.48
CA PRO A 220 6.37 9.97 26.19
C PRO A 220 6.14 10.40 24.73
N GLN A 221 7.12 11.10 24.15
CA GLN A 221 7.11 11.56 22.76
C GLN A 221 7.23 10.42 21.75
N ARG A 222 8.01 9.37 22.05
CA ARG A 222 8.12 8.18 21.19
C ARG A 222 6.80 7.41 21.15
N GLN A 223 6.17 7.23 22.31
CA GLN A 223 4.87 6.56 22.43
C GLN A 223 3.77 7.32 21.68
N LEU A 224 3.74 8.65 21.82
CA LEU A 224 2.85 9.51 21.06
C LEU A 224 3.11 9.42 19.55
N GLY A 225 4.38 9.42 19.12
CA GLY A 225 4.75 9.28 17.72
C GLY A 225 4.33 7.94 17.10
N LEU A 226 4.27 6.86 17.88
CA LEU A 226 3.72 5.58 17.43
C LEU A 226 2.21 5.67 17.22
N LYS A 227 1.49 6.32 18.15
CA LYS A 227 0.03 6.51 18.04
C LYS A 227 -0.37 7.41 16.88
N ILE A 228 0.35 8.49 16.63
CA ILE A 228 0.10 9.34 15.44
C ILE A 228 0.33 8.54 14.15
N ARG A 229 1.38 7.71 14.12
CA ARG A 229 1.64 6.84 12.97
C ARG A 229 0.51 5.82 12.78
N GLU A 230 0.03 5.22 13.87
CA GLU A 230 -1.12 4.32 13.85
C GLU A 230 -2.40 5.02 13.37
N LEU A 231 -2.63 6.26 13.80
CA LEU A 231 -3.74 7.11 13.36
C LEU A 231 -3.67 7.35 11.85
N ALA A 232 -2.49 7.72 11.33
CA ALA A 232 -2.28 7.92 9.91
C ALA A 232 -2.58 6.63 9.10
N PHE A 233 -2.12 5.46 9.58
CA PHE A 233 -2.43 4.19 8.93
C PHE A 233 -3.91 3.85 8.98
N ARG A 234 -4.62 4.13 10.08
CA ARG A 234 -6.06 3.92 10.18
C ARG A 234 -6.85 4.84 9.27
N GLN A 235 -6.45 6.11 9.15
CA GLN A 235 -7.02 7.04 8.17
C GLN A 235 -6.88 6.51 6.75
N HIS A 236 -5.67 6.08 6.35
CA HIS A 236 -5.44 5.49 5.02
C HIS A 236 -6.25 4.20 4.80
N ARG A 237 -6.33 3.32 5.82
CA ARG A 237 -7.16 2.12 5.75
C ARG A 237 -8.64 2.46 5.57
N LEU A 238 -9.14 3.47 6.28
CA LEU A 238 -10.50 3.93 6.15
C LEU A 238 -10.77 4.42 4.71
N ASP A 239 -9.85 5.17 4.12
CA ASP A 239 -9.95 5.61 2.72
C ASP A 239 -9.96 4.46 1.73
N ALA A 240 -9.07 3.48 1.91
CA ALA A 240 -9.04 2.30 1.05
C ALA A 240 -10.35 1.51 1.13
N LEU A 241 -10.93 1.40 2.35
CA LEU A 241 -12.22 0.74 2.55
C LEU A 241 -13.38 1.53 1.94
N THR A 242 -13.40 2.85 2.08
CA THR A 242 -14.45 3.70 1.48
C THR A 242 -14.34 3.71 -0.04
N GLU A 243 -13.13 3.77 -0.60
CA GLU A 243 -12.90 3.66 -2.04
C GLU A 243 -13.36 2.30 -2.58
N ALA A 244 -13.01 1.20 -1.89
CA ALA A 244 -13.45 -0.14 -2.25
C ALA A 244 -14.98 -0.27 -2.18
N ALA A 245 -15.61 0.31 -1.15
CA ALA A 245 -17.07 0.33 -1.01
C ALA A 245 -17.73 1.10 -2.16
N ASN A 246 -17.22 2.30 -2.50
CA ASN A 246 -17.73 3.10 -3.60
C ASN A 246 -17.60 2.36 -4.94
N LYS A 247 -16.45 1.74 -5.21
CA LYS A 247 -16.24 0.92 -6.42
C LYS A 247 -17.20 -0.26 -6.49
N LEU A 248 -17.42 -0.94 -5.37
CA LEU A 248 -18.32 -2.09 -5.30
C LEU A 248 -19.78 -1.66 -5.47
N ASP A 249 -20.18 -0.53 -4.88
CA ASP A 249 -21.51 0.04 -5.07
C ASP A 249 -21.73 0.45 -6.53
N VAL A 250 -20.75 1.07 -7.20
CA VAL A 250 -20.80 1.34 -8.66
C VAL A 250 -21.02 0.04 -9.44
N VAL A 251 -20.22 -1.00 -9.18
CA VAL A 251 -20.39 -2.31 -9.86
C VAL A 251 -21.78 -2.89 -9.60
N ARG A 252 -22.28 -2.80 -8.37
CA ARG A 252 -23.63 -3.27 -8.03
C ARG A 252 -24.71 -2.49 -8.74
N THR A 253 -24.59 -1.17 -8.85
CA THR A 253 -25.55 -0.34 -9.60
C THR A 253 -25.58 -0.74 -11.07
N LEU A 254 -24.40 -0.96 -11.69
CA LEU A 254 -24.29 -1.44 -13.08
C LEU A 254 -24.91 -2.83 -13.27
N MET A 255 -24.79 -3.71 -12.28
CA MET A 255 -25.41 -5.04 -12.33
C MET A 255 -26.93 -5.01 -12.10
N ARG A 256 -27.43 -4.07 -11.31
CA ARG A 256 -28.87 -3.93 -10.99
C ARG A 256 -29.66 -3.38 -12.18
N THR A 257 -29.05 -2.63 -13.09
CA THR A 257 -29.71 -2.01 -14.25
C THR A 257 -29.97 -3.00 -15.41
N ARG A 258 -30.47 -4.19 -15.10
CA ARG A 258 -31.20 -5.00 -16.09
C ARG A 258 -32.64 -4.47 -16.18
N GLY A 259 -32.86 -3.48 -17.06
CA GLY A 259 -34.17 -3.27 -17.68
C GLY A 259 -35.14 -2.23 -17.10
N SER A 260 -34.86 -1.52 -16.01
CA SER A 260 -35.78 -0.49 -15.48
C SER A 260 -35.34 0.96 -15.68
N HIS A 261 -34.07 1.21 -16.05
CA HIS A 261 -33.49 2.54 -16.29
C HIS A 261 -32.76 2.67 -17.64
N ALA A 262 -33.04 1.79 -18.59
CA ALA A 262 -32.75 2.14 -19.98
C ALA A 262 -33.67 3.31 -20.32
N VAL A 263 -33.12 4.54 -20.38
CA VAL A 263 -33.83 5.70 -20.92
C VAL A 263 -34.52 5.23 -22.20
N PRO A 264 -35.86 5.33 -22.31
CA PRO A 264 -36.58 4.81 -23.47
C PRO A 264 -35.90 5.33 -24.73
N LYS A 265 -35.76 4.51 -25.78
CA LYS A 265 -35.10 4.94 -27.03
C LYS A 265 -35.64 6.28 -27.54
N LYS A 266 -36.94 6.54 -27.32
CA LYS A 266 -37.61 7.82 -27.58
C LYS A 266 -37.04 9.00 -26.79
N VAL A 267 -36.80 8.84 -25.49
CA VAL A 267 -36.21 9.88 -24.64
C VAL A 267 -34.74 10.10 -25.00
N VAL A 268 -34.00 9.04 -25.37
CA VAL A 268 -32.63 9.19 -25.92
C VAL A 268 -32.65 9.92 -27.27
N GLN A 269 -33.63 9.65 -28.13
CA GLN A 269 -33.81 10.38 -29.40
C GLN A 269 -34.17 11.85 -29.15
N GLN A 270 -35.13 12.13 -28.26
CA GLN A 270 -35.48 13.50 -27.87
C GLN A 270 -34.28 14.25 -27.30
N MET A 271 -33.50 13.64 -26.41
CA MET A 271 -32.27 14.24 -25.89
C MET A 271 -31.24 14.51 -27.00
N LYS A 272 -31.12 13.64 -28.01
CA LYS A 272 -30.26 13.88 -29.17
C LYS A 272 -30.80 15.02 -30.05
N ASP A 273 -32.10 15.07 -30.26
CA ASP A 273 -32.76 16.11 -31.06
C ASP A 273 -32.69 17.47 -30.36
N ASP A 274 -32.84 17.52 -29.04
CA ASP A 274 -32.74 18.75 -28.24
C ASP A 274 -31.30 19.25 -28.13
N VAL A 275 -30.33 18.34 -28.08
CA VAL A 275 -28.89 18.67 -28.18
C VAL A 275 -28.57 19.19 -29.59
N ALA A 276 -29.13 18.58 -30.64
CA ALA A 276 -28.99 19.04 -32.03
C ALA A 276 -29.66 20.40 -32.29
N LYS A 277 -30.84 20.66 -31.71
CA LYS A 277 -31.55 21.96 -31.76
C LYS A 277 -30.76 23.08 -31.05
N LYS A 278 -29.97 22.74 -30.04
CA LYS A 278 -29.06 23.67 -29.35
C LYS A 278 -27.69 23.80 -30.03
N GLY A 279 -27.55 23.38 -31.30
CA GLY A 279 -26.32 23.52 -32.07
C GLY A 279 -25.21 22.53 -31.70
N ALA A 280 -25.50 21.50 -30.88
CA ALA A 280 -24.52 20.50 -30.50
C ALA A 280 -24.77 19.17 -31.24
N ARG A 281 -23.77 18.68 -31.97
CA ARG A 281 -23.82 17.40 -32.69
C ARG A 281 -22.84 16.42 -32.06
N ILE A 282 -23.30 15.20 -31.77
CA ILE A 282 -22.44 14.12 -31.25
C ILE A 282 -21.87 13.35 -32.46
N THR A 283 -20.56 13.44 -32.66
CA THR A 283 -19.81 12.70 -33.70
C THR A 283 -19.06 11.52 -33.08
N SER A 284 -18.52 10.61 -33.90
CA SER A 284 -17.68 9.50 -33.43
C SER A 284 -16.41 9.97 -32.68
N SER A 285 -16.04 11.24 -32.84
CA SER A 285 -14.94 11.94 -32.17
C SER A 285 -15.33 12.73 -30.91
N GLY A 286 -16.61 12.73 -30.52
CA GLY A 286 -17.11 13.45 -29.33
C GLY A 286 -18.15 14.51 -29.64
N LEU A 287 -18.49 15.31 -28.62
CA LEU A 287 -19.46 16.41 -28.71
C LEU A 287 -18.84 17.60 -29.45
N VAL A 288 -19.45 17.99 -30.58
CA VAL A 288 -19.08 19.17 -31.35
C VAL A 288 -20.20 20.19 -31.19
N VAL A 289 -19.89 21.37 -30.65
CA VAL A 289 -20.83 22.49 -30.56
C VAL A 289 -20.48 23.45 -31.69
N THR A 290 -21.38 23.61 -32.66
CA THR A 290 -21.24 24.67 -33.66
C THR A 290 -21.63 25.96 -32.97
N MET A 291 -20.64 26.74 -32.54
CA MET A 291 -20.86 28.12 -32.14
C MET A 291 -21.06 28.91 -33.43
N ASP A 292 -22.27 29.44 -33.64
CA ASP A 292 -22.51 30.46 -34.66
C ASP A 292 -21.83 31.74 -34.16
N THR A 293 -20.55 31.90 -34.49
CA THR A 293 -19.79 33.13 -34.32
C THR A 293 -19.25 33.53 -35.68
N ASP A 294 -20.00 34.39 -36.36
CA ASP A 294 -19.39 35.41 -37.20
C ASP A 294 -18.51 36.24 -36.25
N GLU A 295 -17.19 36.12 -36.36
CA GLU A 295 -16.14 37.07 -35.93
C GLU A 295 -14.78 36.34 -35.92
N GLU A 296 -13.76 37.03 -36.42
CA GLU A 296 -12.39 36.59 -36.64
C GLU A 296 -11.68 36.08 -35.37
N GLY A 297 -10.71 35.15 -35.49
CA GLY A 297 -9.73 34.94 -34.42
C GLY A 297 -9.04 33.59 -34.35
N ILE A 298 -7.74 33.59 -34.64
CA ILE A 298 -6.74 32.54 -34.49
C ILE A 298 -6.76 31.92 -33.06
N LEU A 299 -6.57 30.60 -32.91
CA LEU A 299 -5.54 29.97 -32.03
C LEU A 299 -5.63 28.44 -31.88
N SER A 300 -4.51 27.80 -32.26
CA SER A 300 -3.82 26.68 -31.59
C SER A 300 -4.47 25.29 -31.52
N SER A 301 -4.11 24.43 -32.48
CA SER A 301 -4.27 22.97 -32.40
C SER A 301 -3.47 22.36 -31.24
N LYS A 302 -4.14 21.94 -30.16
CA LYS A 302 -3.52 21.05 -29.14
C LYS A 302 -3.45 19.63 -29.69
N LYS A 303 -2.23 19.07 -29.78
CA LYS A 303 -1.97 17.67 -30.14
C LYS A 303 -2.68 16.73 -29.16
N GLN A 304 -3.64 15.95 -29.65
CA GLN A 304 -4.24 14.84 -28.91
C GLN A 304 -3.46 13.56 -29.19
N TYR A 305 -2.98 12.91 -28.13
CA TYR A 305 -2.35 11.59 -28.20
C TYR A 305 -3.43 10.52 -28.42
N LYS A 306 -3.32 9.74 -29.49
CA LYS A 306 -4.19 8.58 -29.74
C LYS A 306 -3.58 7.34 -29.06
N TRP A 307 -4.28 6.76 -28.10
CA TRP A 307 -3.98 5.41 -27.62
C TRP A 307 -4.55 4.41 -28.63
N SER A 308 -3.68 3.73 -29.38
CA SER A 308 -4.08 2.64 -30.27
C SER A 308 -4.33 1.36 -29.47
N ASN A 309 -5.58 0.88 -29.46
CA ASN A 309 -5.94 -0.47 -29.01
C ASN A 309 -5.55 -1.51 -30.07
N GLU A 310 -4.25 -1.67 -30.34
CA GLU A 310 -3.78 -2.83 -31.10
C GLU A 310 -3.45 -3.96 -30.13
N ARG A 311 -4.43 -4.85 -29.94
CA ARG A 311 -4.18 -6.20 -29.46
C ARG A 311 -3.33 -6.91 -30.50
N LYS A 312 -2.04 -7.09 -30.18
CA LYS A 312 -1.17 -8.05 -30.88
C LYS A 312 -1.85 -9.43 -30.89
N LYS A 313 -2.10 -9.95 -32.09
CA LYS A 313 -2.39 -11.37 -32.34
C LYS A 313 -1.19 -12.21 -31.92
#